data_AF-A0A392R107-F1
#
_entry.id   AF-A0A392R107-F1
#
_cell.length_a   1.000
_cell.length_b   1.000
_cell.length_c   1.000
_cell.angle_alpha   90.00
_cell.angle_beta   90.00
_cell.angle_gamma   90.00
#
_symmetry.space_group_name_H-M   'P 1'
#
loop_
_entity.id
_entity.type
_entity.pdbx_description
1 polymer ?
#
loop_
_entity_poly.entity_id
_entity_poly.type
_entity_poly.pdbx_seq_one_letter_code
_entity_poly.pdbx_strand_id
1 'polypeptide(L)' 'MVRQVLVQWKGLLPDDTTWEDWEELRRAYDLEDKVDFDEVGIDTNGDAVDNNGGVKETHEAQ' A
#
# COMPACT_ATOMS: atom_id res chain seq x y z
N MET A 1 -2.67 14.56 6.34
CA MET A 1 -1.44 14.24 5.60
C MET A 1 -1.82 14.13 4.13
N VAL A 2 -1.02 14.67 3.22
CA VAL A 2 -1.27 14.53 1.76
C VAL A 2 -0.68 13.19 1.33
N ARG A 3 -1.46 12.34 0.67
CA ARG A 3 -1.01 11.03 0.19
C ARG A 3 -0.69 11.14 -1.29
N GLN A 4 0.57 10.90 -1.65
CA GLN A 4 1.01 10.89 -3.04
C GLN A 4 1.23 9.46 -3.53
N VAL A 5 0.96 9.23 -4.81
CA VAL A 5 1.22 7.96 -5.49
C VAL A 5 2.02 8.22 -6.76
N LEU A 6 2.97 7.33 -7.06
CA LEU A 6 3.75 7.41 -8.28
C LEU A 6 2.98 6.71 -9.40
N VAL A 7 2.64 7.45 -10.46
CA VAL A 7 1.83 6.95 -11.57
C VAL A 7 2.69 6.74 -12.81
N GLN A 8 2.66 5.51 -13.33
CA GLN A 8 3.15 5.20 -14.67
C GLN A 8 2.02 5.38 -15.68
N TRP A 9 2.18 6.34 -16.57
CA TRP A 9 1.21 6.59 -17.62
C TRP A 9 1.34 5.59 -18.78
N LYS A 10 0.20 5.18 -19.31
CA LYS A 10 0.14 4.29 -20.46
C LYS A 10 0.69 4.99 -21.70
N GLY A 11 1.69 4.38 -22.33
CA GLY A 11 2.30 4.89 -23.57
C GLY A 11 3.41 5.92 -23.36
N LEU A 12 3.74 6.26 -22.10
CA LEU A 12 4.93 7.03 -21.76
C LEU A 12 6.04 6.12 -21.24
N LEU A 13 7.27 6.65 -21.22
CA LEU A 13 8.42 5.93 -20.70
C LEU A 13 8.39 5.89 -19.17
N PRO A 14 9.14 4.98 -18.55
CA PRO A 14 9.29 4.94 -17.10
C PRO A 14 9.78 6.23 -16.46
N ASP A 15 10.61 6.97 -17.19
CA ASP A 15 11.18 8.24 -16.74
C ASP A 15 10.14 9.38 -16.73
N ASP A 16 9.01 9.21 -17.42
CA ASP A 16 7.90 10.16 -17.44
C ASP A 16 6.86 9.88 -16.33
N THR A 17 7.22 9.07 -15.34
CA THR A 17 6.38 8.84 -14.16
C THR A 17 6.26 10.11 -13.32
N THR A 18 5.06 10.36 -12.80
CA THR A 18 4.77 11.55 -11.99
C THR A 18 4.16 11.18 -10.65
N TRP A 19 4.48 11.98 -9.63
CA TRP A 19 3.84 11.89 -8.33
C TRP A 19 2.53 12.66 -8.37
N GLU A 20 1.42 11.95 -8.20
CA GLU A 20 0.06 12.50 -8.24
C GLU A 20 -0.59 12.43 -6.86
N ASP A 21 -1.53 13.33 -6.60
CA ASP A 21 -2.35 13.28 -5.39
C ASP A 21 -3.32 12.09 -5.45
N TRP A 22 -3.31 11.26 -4.41
CA TRP A 22 -4.15 10.07 -4.35
C TRP A 22 -5.64 10.40 -4.37
N GLU A 23 -6.08 11.45 -3.68
CA GLU A 23 -7.50 11.81 -3.60
C GLU A 23 -8.02 12.33 -4.95
N GLU A 24 -7.21 13.11 -5.65
CA GLU A 24 -7.54 13.60 -6.99
C GLU A 24 -7.55 12.46 -8.02
N LEU A 25 -6.52 11.61 -8.03
CA LEU A 25 -6.41 10.48 -8.95
C LEU A 25 -7.54 9.46 -8.75
N ARG A 26 -7.86 9.16 -7.48
CA ARG A 26 -8.94 8.26 -7.08
C ARG A 26 -10.28 8.69 -7.64
N ARG A 27 -10.60 9.99 -7.51
CA ARG A 27 -11.85 10.57 -7.99
C ARG A 27 -11.89 10.72 -9.51
N ALA A 28 -10.77 11.04 -10.14
CA ALA A 28 -10.70 11.26 -11.59
C ALA A 28 -10.88 9.96 -12.40
N TYR A 29 -10.46 8.83 -11.84
CA TYR A 29 -10.45 7.52 -12.51
C TYR A 29 -11.36 6.47 -11.85
N ASP A 30 -12.25 6.89 -10.95
CA ASP A 30 -13.16 6.02 -10.20
C ASP A 30 -12.45 4.81 -9.57
N LEU A 31 -11.26 5.04 -9.00
CA LEU A 31 -10.42 3.98 -8.42
C LEU A 31 -10.92 3.52 -7.04
N GLU A 32 -12.01 4.13 -6.55
CA GLU A 32 -12.66 3.81 -5.28
C GLU A 32 -13.12 2.35 -5.20
N ASP A 33 -13.49 1.73 -6.33
CA ASP A 33 -14.02 0.36 -6.40
C ASP A 33 -12.92 -0.71 -6.60
N LYS A 34 -11.69 -0.31 -6.92
CA LYS A 34 -10.61 -1.25 -7.30
C LYS A 34 -9.44 -1.28 -6.34
N VAL A 35 -9.44 -0.37 -5.37
CA VAL A 35 -8.31 -0.19 -4.47
C VAL A 35 -8.84 -0.06 -3.05
N ASP A 36 -9.23 -1.20 -2.48
CA ASP A 36 -9.37 -1.32 -1.03
C ASP A 36 -7.95 -1.29 -0.43
N PHE A 37 -7.53 -0.10 0.00
CA PHE A 37 -6.40 0.03 0.90
C PHE A 37 -6.89 -0.29 2.31
N ASP A 38 -7.14 -1.57 2.57
CA ASP A 38 -7.29 -2.04 3.94
C ASP A 38 -6.01 -1.69 4.70
N GLU A 39 -6.20 -0.85 5.69
CA GLU A 39 -5.20 -0.09 6.42
C GLU A 39 -4.19 -1.01 7.14
N VAL A 40 -3.14 -1.43 6.45
CA VAL A 40 -1.80 -1.67 7.04
C VAL A 40 -0.77 -1.21 6.00
N GLY A 41 -0.49 0.09 6.00
CA GLY A 41 0.72 0.59 5.36
C GLY A 41 1.92 0.04 6.14
N ILE A 42 2.73 -0.80 5.53
CA ILE A 42 4.03 -1.18 6.09
C ILE A 42 4.92 0.06 5.96
N ASP A 43 4.93 0.90 7.00
CA ASP A 43 5.89 1.99 7.13
C ASP A 43 7.27 1.37 7.27
N THR A 44 8.05 1.37 6.19
CA THR A 44 9.46 0.97 6.23
C THR A 44 10.30 2.15 6.70
N ASN A 45 9.91 2.81 7.79
CA ASN A 45 10.84 3.58 8.58
C ASN A 45 11.60 2.56 9.42
N GLY A 46 12.78 2.21 8.92
CA GLY A 46 13.68 1.29 9.58
C GLY A 46 14.08 1.81 10.95
N ASP A 47 13.43 1.29 11.98
CA ASP A 47 14.14 0.77 13.14
C ASP A 47 13.70 -0.68 13.30
N ALA A 48 14.63 -1.57 12.95
CA ALA A 48 14.49 -3.00 13.22
C ALA A 48 14.41 -3.21 14.73
N VAL A 49 13.19 -3.33 15.25
CA VAL A 49 12.95 -3.98 16.54
C VAL A 49 12.28 -5.30 16.25
N ASP A 50 13.10 -6.32 16.00
CA ASP A 50 12.67 -7.68 16.30
C ASP A 50 12.31 -7.69 17.80
N ASN A 51 11.15 -8.25 18.14
CA ASN A 51 10.96 -9.01 19.38
C ASN A 51 9.60 -9.75 19.36
N ASN A 52 9.69 -11.02 18.95
CA ASN A 52 9.09 -12.18 19.62
C ASN A 52 7.59 -12.50 19.45
N GLY A 53 7.32 -13.72 18.92
CA GLY A 53 6.57 -14.70 19.72
C GLY A 53 5.13 -15.06 19.34
N GLY A 54 4.82 -15.32 18.05
CA GLY A 54 3.54 -15.95 17.68
C GLY A 54 3.58 -17.47 17.86
N VAL A 55 3.30 -17.98 19.06
CA VAL A 55 3.10 -19.41 19.31
C VAL A 55 1.91 -19.92 18.47
N LYS A 56 2.15 -20.88 17.57
CA LYS A 56 1.08 -21.62 16.91
C LYS A 56 0.61 -22.74 17.83
N GLU A 57 -0.48 -22.52 18.54
CA GLU A 57 -1.14 -23.55 19.34
C GLU A 57 -1.92 -24.49 18.40
N THR A 58 -1.37 -25.69 18.15
CA THR A 58 -2.02 -26.78 17.43
C THR A 58 -3.07 -27.43 18.33
N HIS A 59 -4.35 -27.25 18.01
CA HIS A 59 -5.41 -28.07 18.62
C HIS A 59 -5.62 -29.32 17.77
N GLU A 60 -4.97 -30.42 18.14
CA GLU A 60 -5.46 -31.77 17.84
C GLU A 60 -6.55 -32.13 18.86
N ALA A 61 -7.76 -32.38 18.38
CA ALA A 61 -8.81 -33.02 19.16
C ALA A 61 -8.86 -34.51 18.76
N GLN A 62 -8.82 -35.37 19.78
CA GLN A 62 -8.86 -36.84 19.70
C GLN A 62 -10.18 -37.38 19.17
#